data_AF-A0A2D9C996-F1
#
_entry.id   AF-A0A2D9C996-F1
#
_cell.length_a   1.000
_cell.length_b   1.000
_cell.length_c   1.000
_cell.angle_alpha   90.00
_cell.angle_beta   90.00
_cell.angle_gamma   90.00
#
_symmetry.space_group_name_H-M   'P 1'
#
loop_
_entity.id
_entity.type
_entity.pdbx_description
1 polymer ?
#
loop_
_entity_poly.entity_id
_entity_poly.type
_entity_poly.pdbx_seq_one_letter_code
_entity_poly.pdbx_strand_id
1 'polypeptide(L)'
;MELDDLLKSKARFHLGINAGAQIPAGDRARLEEAMALIPDEYWYNQIVNHIRRCDTAWDNSEYFPADSSGSPNYSRLEQIAGDVQRTIATSDPLKGDEFFREIYLREVDRLAETLYVANYRRPEVRRYLFDRAGSEFIMSIPGPADTAVGTRIMLNLIWR
;
A
#
# COMPACT_ATOMS: atom_id res chain seq x y z
N MET A 1 -2.42 -2.80 19.99
CA MET A 1 -1.95 -4.05 19.34
C MET A 1 -1.18 -3.68 18.09
N GLU A 2 -0.34 -4.57 17.57
CA GLU A 2 0.55 -4.29 16.43
C GLU A 2 0.45 -5.41 15.38
N LEU A 3 0.58 -5.04 14.10
CA LEU A 3 0.68 -6.01 13.01
C LEU A 3 2.02 -6.76 13.03
N ASP A 4 1.99 -8.02 12.61
CA ASP A 4 3.21 -8.78 12.34
C ASP A 4 4.01 -8.15 11.18
N ASP A 5 5.33 -8.36 11.16
CA ASP A 5 6.22 -7.75 10.17
C ASP A 5 5.88 -8.13 8.74
N LEU A 6 5.39 -9.36 8.52
CA LEU A 6 4.90 -9.79 7.22
C LEU A 6 3.67 -8.99 6.78
N LEU A 7 2.70 -8.79 7.68
CA LEU A 7 1.48 -8.03 7.42
C LEU A 7 1.79 -6.56 7.16
N LYS A 8 2.73 -5.98 7.91
CA LYS A 8 3.22 -4.63 7.64
C LYS A 8 3.87 -4.52 6.26
N SER A 9 4.65 -5.52 5.86
CA SER A 9 5.28 -5.55 4.53
C SER A 9 4.23 -5.62 3.41
N LYS A 10 3.19 -6.45 3.58
CA LYS A 10 2.07 -6.52 2.64
C LYS A 10 1.27 -5.22 2.56
N ALA A 11 0.96 -4.60 3.70
CA ALA A 11 0.26 -3.32 3.75
C ALA A 11 1.05 -2.22 3.00
N ARG A 12 2.36 -2.12 3.25
CA ARG A 12 3.28 -1.24 2.51
C ARG A 12 3.26 -1.51 1.01
N PHE A 13 3.34 -2.77 0.59
CA PHE A 13 3.29 -3.15 -0.82
C PHE A 13 1.97 -2.73 -1.48
N HIS A 14 0.84 -3.05 -0.88
CA HIS A 14 -0.48 -2.75 -1.45
C HIS A 14 -0.76 -1.26 -1.52
N LEU A 15 -0.39 -0.48 -0.50
CA LEU A 15 -0.52 0.99 -0.51
C LEU A 15 0.49 1.68 -1.42
N GLY A 16 1.50 0.96 -1.92
CA GLY A 16 2.57 1.51 -2.75
C GLY A 16 3.58 2.34 -1.95
N ILE A 17 3.68 2.10 -0.65
CA ILE A 17 4.61 2.80 0.25
C ILE A 17 5.88 1.97 0.40
N ASN A 18 6.91 2.29 -0.40
CA ASN A 18 8.21 1.64 -0.33
C ASN A 18 9.25 2.59 0.29
N ALA A 19 10.05 2.09 1.23
CA ALA A 19 11.17 2.83 1.84
C ALA A 19 12.22 3.33 0.83
N GLY A 20 12.35 2.66 -0.33
CA GLY A 20 13.23 3.10 -1.42
C GLY A 20 12.61 4.11 -2.39
N ALA A 21 11.30 4.38 -2.29
CA ALA A 21 10.63 5.38 -3.12
C ALA A 21 10.66 6.76 -2.45
N GLN A 22 10.75 7.83 -3.25
CA GLN A 22 10.70 9.22 -2.78
C GLN A 22 9.29 9.59 -2.32
N ILE A 23 8.82 8.99 -1.23
CA ILE A 23 7.51 9.24 -0.64
C ILE A 23 7.68 10.30 0.45
N PRO A 24 6.72 11.23 0.59
CA PRO A 24 6.70 12.16 1.72
C PRO A 24 6.91 11.45 3.06
N ALA A 25 7.89 11.92 3.83
CA ALA A 25 8.30 11.28 5.08
C ALA A 25 7.15 11.24 6.11
N GLY A 26 6.26 12.23 6.07
CA GLY A 26 5.08 12.30 6.94
C GLY A 26 4.07 11.18 6.68
N ASP A 27 3.76 10.89 5.42
CA ASP A 27 2.79 9.82 5.08
C ASP A 27 3.37 8.44 5.35
N ARG A 28 4.69 8.27 5.20
CA ARG A 28 5.38 7.05 5.67
C ARG A 28 5.27 6.89 7.19
N ALA A 29 5.52 7.96 7.95
CA ALA A 29 5.44 7.90 9.42
C ALA A 29 4.01 7.58 9.90
N ARG A 30 2.99 8.18 9.28
CA ARG A 30 1.57 7.89 9.59
C ARG A 30 1.22 6.42 9.38
N LEU A 31 1.70 5.80 8.30
CA LEU A 31 1.46 4.38 8.07
C LEU A 31 2.11 3.51 9.16
N GLU A 32 3.36 3.80 9.52
CA GLU A 32 4.07 3.04 10.57
C GLU A 32 3.35 3.17 11.92
N GLU A 33 2.88 4.37 12.27
CA GLU A 33 2.10 4.60 13.48
C GLU A 33 0.75 3.87 13.43
N ALA A 34 0.02 3.94 12.31
CA ALA A 34 -1.28 3.27 12.14
C ALA A 34 -1.19 1.74 12.26
N MET A 35 -0.09 1.14 11.78
CA MET A 35 0.13 -0.31 11.89
C MET A 35 0.61 -0.74 13.29
N ALA A 36 1.27 0.15 14.03
CA ALA A 36 1.78 -0.11 15.38
C ALA A 36 0.74 0.13 16.48
N LEU A 37 -0.24 1.01 16.24
CA LEU A 37 -1.22 1.45 17.24
C LEU A 37 -2.64 1.07 16.83
N ILE A 38 -2.92 -0.23 16.78
CA ILE A 38 -4.26 -0.75 16.52
C ILE A 38 -5.09 -0.77 17.82
N PRO A 39 -6.32 -0.21 17.80
CA PRO A 39 -7.12 0.03 19.01
C PRO A 39 -7.68 -1.24 19.66
N ASP A 40 -8.20 -2.19 18.89
CA ASP A 40 -8.80 -3.44 19.41
C ASP A 40 -8.58 -4.63 18.46
N GLU A 41 -9.06 -5.80 18.89
CA GLU A 41 -8.97 -7.04 18.13
C GLU A 41 -9.87 -7.06 16.88
N TYR A 42 -11.03 -6.38 16.92
CA TYR A 42 -11.92 -6.32 15.77
C TYR A 42 -11.27 -5.55 14.61
N TRP A 43 -10.68 -4.39 14.89
CA TRP A 43 -9.91 -3.60 13.93
C TRP A 43 -8.74 -4.39 13.37
N TYR A 44 -7.99 -5.10 14.22
CA TYR A 44 -6.90 -5.97 13.77
C TYR A 44 -7.40 -7.02 12.77
N ASN A 45 -8.47 -7.74 13.11
CA ASN A 45 -9.03 -8.77 12.25
C ASN A 45 -9.57 -8.20 10.93
N GLN A 46 -10.16 -7.01 10.94
CA GLN A 46 -10.57 -6.33 9.70
C GLN A 46 -9.38 -5.96 8.83
N ILE A 47 -8.31 -5.40 9.41
CA ILE A 47 -7.08 -5.04 8.66
C ILE A 47 -6.47 -6.29 8.02
N VAL A 48 -6.36 -7.40 8.77
CA VAL A 48 -5.87 -8.69 8.24
C VAL A 48 -6.75 -9.19 7.09
N ASN A 49 -8.08 -9.09 7.23
CA ASN A 49 -9.00 -9.47 6.17
C ASN A 49 -8.86 -8.57 4.93
N HIS A 50 -8.68 -7.26 5.10
CA HIS A 50 -8.42 -6.34 3.99
C HIS A 50 -7.11 -6.68 3.26
N ILE A 51 -6.05 -6.99 3.99
CA ILE A 51 -4.77 -7.44 3.40
C ILE A 51 -4.98 -8.73 2.59
N ARG A 52 -5.68 -9.73 3.16
CA ARG A 52 -5.99 -10.99 2.46
C ARG A 52 -6.78 -10.75 1.15
N ARG A 53 -7.73 -9.81 1.18
CA ARG A 53 -8.51 -9.43 -0.01
C ARG A 53 -7.64 -8.74 -1.06
N CYS A 54 -6.70 -7.90 -0.64
CA CYS A 54 -5.73 -7.27 -1.53
C CYS A 54 -4.79 -8.29 -2.17
N ASP A 55 -4.28 -9.26 -1.40
CA ASP A 55 -3.46 -10.38 -1.92
C ASP A 55 -4.25 -11.15 -3.01
N THR A 56 -5.47 -11.59 -2.66
CA THR A 56 -6.33 -12.36 -3.57
C THR A 56 -6.68 -11.56 -4.84
N ALA A 57 -6.96 -10.26 -4.71
CA ALA A 57 -7.26 -9.40 -5.85
C ALA A 57 -6.02 -9.11 -6.71
N TRP A 58 -4.83 -9.05 -6.11
CA TRP A 58 -3.56 -8.90 -6.82
C TRP A 58 -3.26 -10.13 -7.66
N ASP A 59 -3.34 -11.32 -7.07
CA ASP A 59 -3.07 -12.58 -7.77
C ASP A 59 -4.09 -12.81 -8.91
N ASN A 60 -5.37 -12.50 -8.66
CA ASN A 60 -6.40 -12.57 -9.70
C ASN A 60 -6.27 -11.49 -10.79
N SER A 61 -5.50 -10.43 -10.54
CA SER A 61 -5.24 -9.40 -11.56
C SER A 61 -4.21 -9.84 -12.60
N GLU A 62 -3.49 -10.94 -12.36
CA GLU A 62 -2.61 -11.51 -13.36
C GLU A 62 -3.39 -12.01 -14.58
N TYR A 63 -2.91 -11.66 -15.77
CA TYR A 63 -3.53 -12.13 -17.02
C TYR A 63 -3.42 -13.66 -17.17
N PHE A 64 -2.32 -14.25 -16.70
CA PHE A 64 -2.11 -15.69 -16.61
C PHE A 64 -1.98 -16.08 -15.13
N PRO A 65 -3.10 -16.29 -14.42
CA PRO A 65 -3.03 -16.63 -13.01
C PRO A 65 -2.24 -17.94 -12.81
N ALA A 66 -1.41 -17.98 -11.77
CA ALA A 66 -0.54 -19.12 -11.48
C ALA A 66 -1.28 -20.48 -11.39
N ASP A 67 -2.55 -20.45 -10.97
CA ASP A 67 -3.40 -21.64 -10.83
C ASP A 67 -4.10 -22.05 -12.13
N SER A 68 -4.06 -21.23 -13.18
CA SER A 68 -4.62 -21.60 -14.47
C SER A 68 -3.57 -22.30 -15.32
N SER A 69 -3.87 -23.51 -15.78
CA SER A 69 -2.98 -24.32 -16.61
C SER A 69 -2.80 -23.73 -18.03
N GLY A 70 -2.27 -22.52 -18.14
CA GLY A 70 -2.08 -21.75 -19.38
C GLY A 70 -3.35 -21.03 -19.87
N SER A 71 -4.43 -21.02 -19.09
CA SER A 71 -5.68 -20.35 -19.47
C SER A 71 -5.64 -18.86 -19.09
N PRO A 72 -5.86 -17.92 -20.00
CA PRO A 72 -5.91 -16.50 -19.65
C PRO A 72 -7.13 -16.22 -18.76
N ASN A 73 -7.05 -15.15 -17.99
CA ASN A 73 -8.19 -14.66 -17.22
C ASN A 73 -9.26 -14.12 -18.19
N TYR A 74 -10.43 -14.76 -18.20
CA TYR A 74 -11.46 -14.49 -19.20
C TYR A 74 -12.24 -13.23 -18.85
N SER A 75 -12.27 -12.27 -19.78
CA SER A 75 -13.11 -11.08 -19.67
C SER A 75 -14.61 -11.41 -19.61
N ARG A 76 -15.00 -12.54 -20.21
CA ARG A 76 -16.37 -13.05 -20.19
C ARG A 76 -16.36 -14.56 -20.25
N LEU A 77 -17.12 -15.17 -19.36
CA LEU A 77 -17.41 -16.61 -19.37
C LEU A 77 -18.93 -16.78 -19.43
N GLU A 78 -19.41 -17.34 -20.54
CA GLU A 78 -20.82 -17.69 -20.73
C GLU A 78 -20.95 -19.21 -20.64
N GLN A 79 -21.70 -19.68 -19.64
CA GLN A 79 -22.03 -21.09 -19.48
C GLN A 79 -23.49 -21.30 -19.87
N ILE A 80 -23.72 -22.04 -20.95
CA ILE A 80 -25.05 -22.42 -21.41
C ILE A 80 -25.33 -23.83 -20.89
N ALA A 81 -26.18 -23.92 -19.87
CA ALA A 81 -26.62 -25.19 -19.30
C ALA A 81 -27.91 -25.67 -19.98
N GLY A 82 -27.90 -26.91 -20.48
CA GLY A 82 -29.00 -27.57 -21.19
C GLY A 82 -28.64 -29.03 -21.49
N ASP A 83 -29.26 -29.62 -22.52
CA ASP A 83 -29.01 -31.01 -22.97
C ASP A 83 -27.53 -31.26 -23.37
N VAL A 84 -26.86 -30.23 -23.89
CA VAL A 84 -25.41 -30.21 -24.10
C VAL A 84 -24.83 -29.00 -23.39
N GLN A 85 -23.89 -29.21 -22.48
CA GLN A 85 -23.17 -28.11 -21.83
C GLN A 85 -22.18 -27.47 -22.81
N ARG A 86 -22.31 -26.16 -23.02
CA ARG A 86 -21.36 -25.38 -23.82
C ARG A 86 -20.83 -24.23 -22.97
N THR A 87 -19.51 -24.06 -22.99
CA THR A 87 -18.84 -22.93 -22.36
C THR A 87 -18.20 -22.11 -23.47
N ILE A 88 -18.60 -20.85 -23.60
CA ILE A 88 -17.96 -19.89 -24.51
C ILE A 88 -17.12 -18.97 -23.62
N ALA A 89 -15.81 -19.03 -23.80
CA ALA A 89 -14.86 -18.20 -23.08
C ALA A 89 -14.26 -17.18 -24.04
N THR A 90 -14.49 -15.89 -23.76
CA THR A 90 -13.97 -14.79 -24.57
C THR A 90 -13.02 -13.96 -23.71
N SER A 91 -11.77 -13.85 -24.16
CA SER A 91 -10.75 -13.02 -23.53
C SER A 91 -10.39 -11.84 -24.43
N ASP A 92 -10.79 -10.64 -24.01
CA ASP A 92 -10.14 -9.39 -24.45
C ASP A 92 -9.11 -8.99 -23.37
N PRO A 93 -7.80 -9.15 -23.64
CA PRO A 93 -6.77 -9.04 -22.60
C PRO A 93 -6.68 -7.65 -21.99
N LEU A 94 -6.76 -6.60 -22.80
CA LEU A 94 -6.60 -5.21 -22.32
C LEU A 94 -7.81 -4.78 -21.48
N LYS A 95 -9.02 -5.17 -21.93
CA LYS A 95 -10.25 -4.84 -21.23
C LYS A 95 -10.41 -5.63 -19.92
N GLY A 96 -9.99 -6.90 -19.93
CA GLY A 96 -9.97 -7.73 -18.73
C GLY A 96 -9.04 -7.14 -17.67
N ASP A 97 -7.80 -6.82 -18.07
CA ASP A 97 -6.80 -6.22 -17.18
C ASP A 97 -7.29 -4.93 -16.52
N GLU A 98 -7.91 -4.04 -17.27
CA GLU A 98 -8.49 -2.79 -16.73
C GLU A 98 -9.51 -3.06 -15.60
N PHE A 99 -10.43 -4.02 -15.80
CA PHE A 99 -11.43 -4.35 -14.79
C PHE A 99 -10.83 -5.01 -13.56
N PHE A 100 -9.94 -5.98 -13.73
CA PHE A 100 -9.29 -6.62 -12.57
C PHE A 100 -8.40 -5.64 -11.82
N ARG A 101 -7.71 -4.76 -12.54
CA ARG A 101 -6.92 -3.70 -11.93
C ARG A 101 -7.76 -2.73 -11.11
N GLU A 102 -8.91 -2.32 -11.63
CA GLU A 102 -9.85 -1.45 -10.92
C GLU A 102 -10.41 -2.14 -9.66
N ILE A 103 -10.75 -3.43 -9.73
CA ILE A 103 -11.18 -4.21 -8.57
C ILE A 103 -10.09 -4.23 -7.49
N TYR A 104 -8.83 -4.50 -7.88
CA TYR A 104 -7.71 -4.46 -6.97
C TYR A 104 -7.55 -3.08 -6.31
N LEU A 105 -7.59 -1.99 -7.08
CA LEU A 105 -7.47 -0.63 -6.55
C LEU A 105 -8.57 -0.30 -5.52
N ARG A 106 -9.81 -0.77 -5.75
CA ARG A 106 -10.91 -0.59 -4.79
C ARG A 106 -10.70 -1.33 -3.48
N GLU A 107 -10.08 -2.51 -3.51
CA GLU A 107 -9.75 -3.23 -2.26
C GLU A 107 -8.62 -2.54 -1.50
N VAL A 108 -7.62 -2.00 -2.21
CA VAL A 108 -6.57 -1.17 -1.61
C VAL A 108 -7.13 0.12 -1.03
N ASP A 109 -8.10 0.76 -1.70
CA ASP A 109 -8.76 1.97 -1.18
C ASP A 109 -9.47 1.68 0.16
N ARG A 110 -10.10 0.52 0.33
CA ARG A 110 -10.68 0.11 1.63
C ARG A 110 -9.63 -0.11 2.72
N LEU A 111 -8.48 -0.69 2.36
CA LEU A 111 -7.35 -0.81 3.29
C LEU A 111 -6.81 0.57 3.70
N ALA A 112 -6.73 1.49 2.74
CA ALA A 112 -6.29 2.86 2.95
C ALA A 112 -7.27 3.63 3.86
N GLU A 113 -8.58 3.48 3.63
CA GLU A 113 -9.64 4.05 4.48
C GLU A 113 -9.59 3.54 5.91
N THR A 114 -9.38 2.23 6.11
CA THR A 114 -9.31 1.63 7.45
C THR A 114 -8.07 2.04 8.24
N LEU A 115 -6.94 2.25 7.56
CA LEU A 115 -5.70 2.74 8.18
C LEU A 115 -5.60 4.27 8.23
N TYR A 116 -6.53 5.00 7.61
CA TYR A 116 -6.50 6.46 7.45
C TYR A 116 -5.21 6.97 6.76
N VAL A 117 -4.75 6.25 5.73
CA VAL A 117 -3.50 6.56 4.99
C VAL A 117 -3.81 6.77 3.50
N ALA A 118 -2.95 7.50 2.80
CA ALA A 118 -3.05 7.70 1.36
C ALA A 118 -2.72 6.43 0.55
N ASN A 119 -3.50 6.15 -0.49
CA ASN A 119 -3.22 5.07 -1.45
C ASN A 119 -2.40 5.57 -2.65
N TYR A 120 -1.09 5.33 -2.69
CA TYR A 120 -0.23 5.73 -3.80
C TYR A 120 -0.26 4.77 -5.01
N ARG A 121 -1.02 3.66 -4.95
CA ARG A 121 -1.26 2.83 -6.15
C ARG A 121 -2.19 3.53 -7.14
N ARG A 122 -3.06 4.42 -6.67
CA ARG A 122 -3.98 5.20 -7.50
C ARG A 122 -3.22 6.33 -8.22
N PRO A 123 -3.34 6.48 -9.56
CA PRO A 123 -2.65 7.54 -10.29
C PRO A 123 -2.99 8.96 -9.80
N GLU A 124 -4.26 9.17 -9.39
CA GLU A 124 -4.77 10.44 -8.89
C GLU A 124 -4.06 10.91 -7.62
N VAL A 125 -3.68 9.97 -6.76
CA VAL A 125 -2.95 10.26 -5.52
C VAL A 125 -1.45 10.31 -5.80
N ARG A 126 -0.95 9.42 -6.66
CA ARG A 126 0.47 9.36 -7.03
C ARG A 126 0.98 10.66 -7.65
N ARG A 127 0.15 11.45 -8.34
CA ARG A 127 0.59 12.75 -8.87
C ARG A 127 1.14 13.68 -7.77
N TYR A 128 0.59 13.59 -6.57
CA TYR A 128 1.01 14.40 -5.42
C TYR A 128 2.32 13.94 -4.80
N LEU A 129 2.82 12.74 -5.16
CA LEU A 129 4.12 12.26 -4.71
C LEU A 129 5.28 13.12 -5.26
N PHE A 130 5.07 13.76 -6.42
CA PHE A 130 6.07 14.64 -7.03
C PHE A 130 5.85 16.12 -6.71
N ASP A 131 4.69 16.45 -6.14
CA ASP A 131 4.36 17.83 -5.79
C ASP A 131 5.02 18.15 -4.44
N ARG A 132 6.09 18.95 -4.48
CA ARG A 132 6.93 19.22 -3.31
C ARG A 132 6.48 20.51 -2.64
N ALA A 133 5.79 20.41 -1.51
CA ALA A 133 5.61 21.55 -0.61
C ALA A 133 6.83 21.69 0.31
N GLY A 134 7.39 22.91 0.42
CA GLY A 134 8.64 23.19 1.14
C GLY A 134 8.67 22.85 2.64
N SER A 135 7.56 22.42 3.24
CA SER A 135 7.45 22.01 4.64
C SER A 135 7.87 20.56 4.91
N GLU A 136 8.00 19.71 3.89
CA GLU A 136 8.29 18.28 4.06
C GLU A 136 9.75 17.98 4.43
N PHE A 137 10.67 18.92 4.18
CA PHE A 137 12.10 18.74 4.43
C PHE A 137 12.57 19.07 5.86
N ILE A 138 11.70 19.65 6.70
CA ILE A 138 12.11 20.19 8.02
C ILE A 138 12.72 19.12 8.95
N MET A 139 12.45 17.83 8.71
CA MET A 139 12.99 16.72 9.51
C MET A 139 13.95 15.79 8.72
N SER A 140 14.28 16.10 7.46
CA SER A 140 15.00 15.16 6.58
C SER A 140 16.51 15.42 6.45
N ILE A 141 16.98 16.60 6.84
CA ILE A 141 18.40 16.91 6.91
C ILE A 141 18.74 16.99 8.40
N PRO A 142 19.34 15.95 9.01
CA PRO A 142 20.05 16.18 10.26
C PRO A 142 21.05 17.30 9.96
N GLY A 143 20.80 18.49 10.53
CA GLY A 143 21.73 19.59 10.42
C GLY A 143 23.14 19.08 10.77
N PRO A 144 24.20 19.65 10.17
CA PRO A 144 25.57 19.24 10.48
C PRO A 144 25.70 19.08 11.99
N ALA A 145 26.14 17.88 12.42
CA ALA A 145 26.20 17.53 13.83
C ALA A 145 26.84 18.70 14.58
N ASP A 146 26.16 19.20 15.61
CA ASP A 146 26.64 20.32 16.42
C ASP A 146 28.02 19.93 16.99
N THR A 147 29.09 20.37 16.32
CA THR A 147 30.48 20.10 16.71
C THR A 147 30.89 20.94 17.92
N ALA A 148 30.02 21.82 18.40
CA ALA A 148 30.28 22.73 19.50
C ALA A 148 29.78 22.19 20.85
N VAL A 149 29.95 20.88 21.11
CA VAL A 149 29.73 20.30 22.45
C VAL A 149 30.62 21.01 23.50
N GLY A 150 31.81 21.47 23.10
CA GLY A 150 32.76 22.17 23.97
C GLY A 150 32.30 23.54 24.47
N THR A 151 31.58 24.34 23.67
CA THR A 151 31.10 25.66 24.11
C THR A 151 29.97 25.57 25.13
N ARG A 152 29.16 24.50 25.10
CA ARG A 152 28.11 24.24 26.12
C ARG A 152 28.70 23.89 27.49
N ILE A 153 29.82 23.15 27.53
CA ILE A 153 30.53 22.84 28.78
C ILE A 153 31.19 24.11 29.36
N MET A 154 31.82 24.92 28.50
CA MET A 154 32.49 26.16 28.92
C MET A 154 31.50 27.18 29.51
N LEU A 155 30.33 27.37 28.88
CA LEU A 155 29.28 28.25 29.41
C LEU A 155 28.68 27.76 30.74
N ASN A 156 28.55 26.44 30.93
CA ASN A 156 28.07 25.88 32.21
C ASN A 156 29.07 26.10 33.35
N LEU A 157 30.37 25.99 33.06
CA LEU A 157 31.45 26.15 34.05
C LEU A 157 31.72 27.61 34.43
N ILE A 158 31.48 28.57 33.52
CA ILE A 158 31.77 30.00 33.75
C ILE A 158 30.62 30.72 34.45
N TRP A 159 29.40 30.17 34.38
CA TRP A 159 28.21 30.76 34.99
C TRP A 159 27.94 30.30 36.44
N ARG A 160 28.95 29.72 37.09
CA ARG A 160 28.99 29.46 38.54
C ARG A 160 30.24 30.10 39.13
#